data_AF-A0A4Y2KPK5-F1
#
_entry.id   AF-A0A4Y2KPK5-F1
#
_cell.length_a   1.000
_cell.length_b   1.000
_cell.length_c   1.000
_cell.angle_alpha   90.00
_cell.angle_beta   90.00
_cell.angle_gamma   90.00
#
_symmetry.space_group_name_H-M   'P 1'
#
loop_
_entity.id
_entity.type
_entity.pdbx_description
1 polymer ?
#
loop_
_entity_poly.entity_id
_entity_poly.type
_entity_poly.pdbx_seq_one_letter_code
_entity_poly.pdbx_strand_id
1 'polypeptide(L)'
;QQRILGSDTRFQRTDHLFYALSMFEYLRVQSTISACGRAIQGQKGVVEDLHLHLKNLRGSASYWRTAHNEFIAFIRCLGPPTWFITLSCNDLNWLHMRKAFLIADGRPDEDPSQLNLDEV
;
A
#
# COMPACT_ATOMS: atom_id res chain seq x y z
N GLN A 1 -5.05 13.22 17.96
CA GLN A 1 -4.02 12.29 17.46
C GLN A 1 -3.01 13.04 16.58
N GLN A 2 -1.79 13.29 17.06
CA GLN A 2 -0.74 13.98 16.29
C GLN A 2 0.07 12.95 15.49
N ARG A 3 -0.11 12.94 14.16
CA ARG A 3 0.78 12.24 13.23
C ARG A 3 2.11 13.01 13.28
N ILE A 4 3.20 12.37 13.75
CA ILE A 4 4.54 12.96 13.72
C ILE A 4 4.93 13.15 12.26
N LEU A 5 4.61 14.31 11.71
CA LEU A 5 5.02 14.72 10.37
C LEU A 5 6.47 15.19 10.51
N GLY A 6 7.37 14.60 9.73
CA GLY A 6 8.77 15.04 9.69
C GLY A 6 8.87 16.52 9.36
N SER A 7 10.03 17.13 9.66
CA SER A 7 10.30 18.55 9.40
C SER A 7 10.13 18.96 7.93
N ASP A 8 10.12 17.98 7.02
CA ASP A 8 9.85 18.18 5.60
C ASP A 8 8.35 18.24 5.32
N THR A 9 7.86 19.42 4.96
CA THR A 9 6.46 19.68 4.65
C THR A 9 6.04 19.21 3.26
N ARG A 10 6.99 18.88 2.38
CA ARG A 10 6.70 18.52 0.98
C ARG A 10 5.84 17.28 0.86
N PHE A 11 6.07 16.27 1.70
CA PHE A 11 5.31 15.01 1.69
C PHE A 11 4.01 15.09 2.50
N GLN A 12 3.67 16.25 3.06
CA GLN A 12 2.41 16.46 3.76
C GLN A 12 1.25 16.70 2.80
N ARG A 13 1.54 17.21 1.59
CA ARG A 13 0.54 17.33 0.53
C ARG A 13 0.62 16.16 -0.45
N THR A 14 -0.55 15.70 -0.89
CA THR A 14 -0.70 14.55 -1.79
C THR A 14 -0.19 14.83 -3.20
N ASP A 15 -0.28 16.07 -3.68
CA ASP A 15 0.18 16.48 -5.01
C ASP A 15 1.68 16.26 -5.21
N HIS A 16 2.49 16.63 -4.22
CA HIS A 16 3.93 16.40 -4.25
C HIS A 16 4.30 14.91 -4.23
N LEU A 17 3.54 14.09 -3.50
CA LEU A 17 3.75 12.64 -3.46
C LEU A 17 3.52 12.01 -4.84
N PHE A 18 2.41 12.36 -5.50
CA PHE A 18 2.10 11.86 -6.84
C PHE A 18 3.08 12.37 -7.90
N TYR A 19 3.53 13.62 -7.79
CA TYR A 19 4.57 14.16 -8.66
C TYR A 19 5.91 13.43 -8.49
N ALA A 20 6.34 13.19 -7.25
CA ALA A 20 7.58 12.45 -6.99
C ALA A 20 7.49 11.01 -7.52
N LEU A 21 6.34 10.36 -7.36
CA LEU A 21 6.08 9.02 -7.89
C LEU A 21 6.16 9.00 -9.43
N SER A 22 5.49 9.94 -10.09
CA SER A 22 5.48 10.02 -11.56
C SER A 22 6.87 10.32 -12.13
N MET A 23 7.62 11.22 -11.48
CA MET A 23 9.00 11.51 -11.87
C MET A 23 9.92 10.29 -11.70
N PHE A 24 9.75 9.54 -10.62
CA PHE A 24 10.49 8.30 -10.41
C PHE A 24 10.17 7.25 -11.48
N GLU A 25 8.88 7.06 -11.82
CA GLU A 25 8.47 6.15 -12.89
C GLU A 25 9.05 6.56 -14.25
N TYR A 26 9.03 7.85 -14.56
CA TYR A 26 9.64 8.40 -15.77
C TYR A 26 11.13 8.07 -15.88
N LEU A 27 11.89 8.31 -14.81
CA LEU A 27 13.33 8.01 -14.78
C LEU A 27 13.60 6.51 -14.95
N ARG A 28 12.76 5.65 -14.36
CA ARG A 28 12.86 4.20 -14.47
C ARG A 28 12.54 3.70 -15.88
N VAL A 29 11.58 4.32 -16.56
CA VAL A 29 11.27 4.04 -17.96
C VAL A 29 12.46 4.43 -18.83
N GLN A 30 12.98 5.65 -18.67
CA GLN A 30 14.15 6.13 -19.42
C GLN A 30 15.37 5.23 -19.25
N SER A 31 15.70 4.82 -18.03
CA SER A 31 16.83 3.93 -17.78
C SER A 31 16.64 2.57 -18.45
N THR A 32 15.41 2.05 -18.43
CA THR A 32 15.07 0.76 -19.05
C THR A 32 15.20 0.85 -20.58
N ILE A 33 14.69 1.91 -21.19
CA ILE A 33 14.82 2.16 -22.64
C ILE A 33 16.30 2.30 -23.03
N SER A 34 17.09 3.03 -22.25
CA SER A 34 18.53 3.18 -22.51
C SER A 34 19.27 1.85 -22.45
N ALA A 35 18.95 1.00 -21.47
CA ALA A 35 19.52 -0.34 -21.36
C ALA A 35 19.14 -1.23 -22.56
N CYS A 36 17.86 -1.25 -22.96
CA CYS A 36 17.40 -1.95 -24.16
C CYS A 36 18.10 -1.42 -25.43
N GLY A 37 18.24 -0.10 -25.57
CA GLY A 37 18.87 0.54 -26.72
C GLY A 37 20.35 0.18 -26.87
N ARG A 38 21.09 0.11 -25.74
CA ARG A 38 22.50 -0.33 -25.74
C ARG A 38 22.65 -1.81 -26.13
N ALA A 39 21.70 -2.67 -25.75
CA ALA A 39 21.73 -4.09 -26.11
C ALA A 39 21.62 -4.32 -27.63
N ILE A 40 20.81 -3.51 -28.32
CA ILE A 40 20.62 -3.57 -29.79
C ILE A 40 21.91 -3.22 -30.56
N GLN A 41 22.78 -2.40 -29.98
CA GLN A 41 23.99 -1.92 -30.65
C GLN A 41 25.17 -2.89 -30.57
N GLY A 42 25.14 -3.85 -29.62
CA GLY A 42 26.23 -4.81 -29.38
C GLY A 42 26.13 -6.13 -30.17
N GLN A 43 24.95 -6.53 -30.63
CA GLN A 43 24.71 -7.73 -31.42
C GLN A 43 23.78 -7.43 -32.60
N LYS A 44 24.10 -7.95 -33.78
CA LYS A 44 23.36 -7.78 -35.05
C LYS A 44 21.86 -8.10 -34.89
N GLY A 45 21.03 -7.11 -34.55
CA GLY A 45 19.58 -7.07 -34.78
C GLY A 45 18.72 -8.11 -34.06
N VAL A 46 19.30 -9.04 -33.30
CA VAL A 46 18.55 -9.97 -32.45
C VAL A 46 18.47 -9.32 -31.07
N VAL A 47 17.28 -8.88 -30.69
CA VAL A 47 17.03 -8.42 -29.32
C VAL A 47 16.95 -9.65 -28.42
N GLU A 48 18.10 -10.24 -28.10
CA GLU A 48 18.15 -11.21 -27.01
C GLU A 48 17.72 -10.47 -25.73
N ASP A 49 16.73 -11.04 -25.04
CA ASP A 49 16.30 -10.62 -23.70
C ASP A 49 15.58 -9.27 -23.55
N LEU A 50 14.80 -8.83 -24.55
CA LEU A 50 13.83 -7.73 -24.35
C LEU A 50 12.94 -7.99 -23.14
N HIS A 51 12.48 -9.23 -22.99
CA HIS A 51 11.65 -9.68 -21.88
C HIS A 51 12.32 -9.49 -20.51
N LEU A 52 13.65 -9.65 -20.42
CA LEU A 52 14.39 -9.50 -19.17
C LEU A 52 14.49 -8.03 -18.74
N HIS A 53 14.59 -7.12 -19.71
CA HIS A 53 14.65 -5.69 -19.44
C HIS A 53 13.27 -5.11 -19.12
N LEU A 54 12.21 -5.60 -19.78
CA LEU A 54 10.84 -5.14 -19.55
C LEU A 54 10.27 -5.57 -18.20
N LYS A 55 10.81 -6.60 -17.54
CA LYS A 55 10.34 -7.02 -16.19
C LYS A 55 10.43 -5.88 -15.16
N ASN A 56 11.38 -4.96 -15.35
CA ASN A 56 11.58 -3.80 -14.47
C ASN A 56 10.59 -2.67 -14.76
N LEU A 57 9.85 -2.71 -15.87
CA LEU A 57 8.82 -1.74 -16.18
C LEU A 57 7.48 -2.19 -15.59
N ARG A 58 6.96 -1.45 -14.62
CA ARG A 58 5.67 -1.77 -13.98
C ARG A 58 4.56 -1.71 -15.02
N GLY A 59 3.69 -2.72 -15.02
CA GLY A 59 2.59 -2.82 -15.98
C GLY A 59 2.94 -3.51 -17.30
N SER A 60 4.21 -3.85 -17.56
CA SER A 60 4.58 -4.66 -18.72
C SER A 60 4.08 -6.10 -18.60
N ALA A 61 3.93 -6.81 -19.73
CA ALA A 61 3.53 -8.22 -19.72
C ALA A 61 4.54 -9.11 -18.95
N SER A 62 5.85 -8.81 -19.10
CA SER A 62 6.92 -9.48 -18.37
C SER A 62 6.83 -9.26 -16.86
N TYR A 63 6.52 -8.03 -16.44
CA TYR A 63 6.31 -7.69 -15.03
C TYR A 63 5.17 -8.51 -14.42
N TRP A 64 4.01 -8.56 -15.08
CA TRP A 64 2.86 -9.31 -14.57
C TRP A 64 3.12 -10.82 -14.50
N ARG A 65 3.84 -11.37 -15.47
CA ARG A 65 4.22 -12.79 -15.46
C ARG A 65 5.16 -13.13 -14.30
N THR A 66 6.14 -12.28 -14.03
CA THR A 66 7.03 -12.45 -12.87
C THR A 66 6.27 -12.33 -11.55
N ALA A 67 5.46 -11.28 -11.38
CA ALA A 67 4.67 -11.07 -10.16
C ALA A 67 3.71 -12.23 -9.88
N HIS A 68 3.07 -12.77 -10.93
CA HIS A 68 2.20 -13.93 -10.80
C HIS A 68 2.95 -15.20 -10.34
N ASN A 69 4.11 -15.46 -10.92
CA ASN A 69 4.94 -16.61 -10.55
C ASN A 69 5.46 -16.49 -9.11
N GLU A 70 5.87 -15.29 -8.69
CA GLU A 70 6.27 -15.02 -7.31
C GLU A 70 5.10 -15.23 -6.35
N PHE A 71 3.89 -14.80 -6.71
CA PHE A 71 2.70 -15.04 -5.91
C PHE A 71 2.37 -16.53 -5.74
N ILE A 72 2.45 -17.30 -6.83
CA ILE A 72 2.30 -18.76 -6.77
C ILE A 72 3.39 -19.39 -5.89
N ALA A 73 4.64 -18.92 -6.00
CA ALA A 73 5.74 -19.41 -5.18
C ALA A 73 5.48 -19.13 -3.69
N PHE A 74 4.98 -17.95 -3.34
CA PHE A 74 4.60 -17.62 -1.97
C PHE A 74 3.51 -18.54 -1.43
N ILE A 75 2.45 -18.80 -2.21
CA ILE A 75 1.39 -19.74 -1.81
C ILE A 75 1.96 -21.14 -1.55
N ARG A 76 2.90 -21.58 -2.39
CA ARG A 76 3.54 -22.91 -2.24
C ARG A 76 4.45 -23.00 -1.02
N CYS A 77 5.19 -21.94 -0.70
CA CYS A 77 6.14 -21.93 0.40
C CYS A 77 5.50 -21.63 1.76
N LEU A 78 4.59 -20.65 1.84
CA LEU A 78 3.98 -20.19 3.10
C LEU A 78 2.60 -20.83 3.35
N GLY A 79 2.00 -21.46 2.34
CA GLY A 79 0.62 -21.92 2.40
C GLY A 79 -0.39 -20.84 1.98
N PRO A 80 -1.70 -21.10 2.14
CA PRO A 80 -2.74 -20.16 1.74
C PRO A 80 -2.62 -18.84 2.53
N PRO A 81 -2.79 -17.67 1.87
CA PRO A 81 -2.70 -16.39 2.56
C PRO A 81 -3.77 -16.30 3.65
N THR A 82 -3.34 -16.04 4.88
CA THR A 82 -4.23 -15.86 6.03
C THR A 82 -4.32 -14.38 6.36
N TRP A 83 -5.54 -13.84 6.43
CA TRP A 83 -5.78 -12.45 6.78
C TRP A 83 -6.15 -12.36 8.26
N PHE A 84 -5.35 -11.62 9.02
CA PHE A 84 -5.65 -11.31 10.41
C PHE A 84 -6.19 -9.88 10.46
N ILE A 85 -7.49 -9.76 10.75
CA ILE A 85 -8.16 -8.46 10.89
C ILE A 85 -8.53 -8.29 12.36
N THR A 86 -7.99 -7.27 13.00
CA THR A 86 -8.39 -6.85 14.34
C THR A 86 -9.29 -5.62 14.21
N LEU A 87 -10.58 -5.80 14.49
CA LEU A 87 -11.53 -4.70 14.52
C LEU A 87 -11.62 -4.17 15.95
N SER A 88 -11.13 -2.95 16.18
CA SER A 88 -11.31 -2.25 17.46
C SER A 88 -12.52 -1.33 17.38
N CYS A 89 -13.53 -1.60 18.20
CA CYS A 89 -14.75 -0.79 18.28
C CYS A 89 -14.55 0.58 18.95
N ASN A 90 -13.36 0.88 19.47
CA ASN A 90 -13.08 2.11 20.20
C ASN A 90 -13.08 3.36 19.29
N ASP A 91 -12.79 3.19 17.99
CA ASP A 91 -12.61 4.32 17.07
C ASP A 91 -13.93 4.81 16.45
N LEU A 92 -14.96 3.95 16.42
CA LEU A 92 -16.25 4.22 15.75
C LEU A 92 -17.35 4.70 16.69
N ASN A 93 -17.04 4.94 17.97
CA ASN A 93 -17.98 5.42 18.97
C ASN A 93 -19.33 4.66 18.98
N TRP A 94 -19.28 3.34 18.91
CA TRP A 94 -20.48 2.53 18.69
C TRP A 94 -21.43 2.61 19.89
N LEU A 95 -22.67 3.04 19.64
CA LEU A 95 -23.73 3.16 20.66
C LEU A 95 -23.94 1.88 21.48
N HIS A 96 -23.79 0.70 20.86
CA HIS A 96 -23.91 -0.59 21.55
C HIS A 96 -22.77 -0.84 22.53
N MET A 97 -21.55 -0.37 22.21
CA MET A 97 -20.41 -0.50 23.12
C MET A 97 -20.53 0.46 24.30
N ARG A 98 -21.03 1.69 24.07
CA ARG A 98 -21.37 2.63 25.16
C ARG A 98 -22.42 2.07 26.10
N LYS A 99 -23.47 1.45 25.56
CA LYS A 99 -24.49 0.79 26.36
C LYS A 99 -23.90 -0.37 27.19
N ALA A 100 -22.99 -1.16 26.62
CA ALA A 100 -22.31 -2.21 27.37
C ALA A 100 -21.47 -1.66 28.52
N PHE A 101 -20.76 -0.54 28.32
CA PHE A 101 -20.02 0.15 29.40
C PHE A 101 -20.94 0.73 30.47
N LEU A 102 -22.06 1.35 30.09
CA LEU A 102 -23.06 1.84 31.04
C LEU A 102 -23.66 0.73 31.91
N ILE A 103 -23.92 -0.44 31.32
CA ILE A 103 -24.37 -1.63 32.05
C ILE A 103 -23.28 -2.11 33.02
N ALA A 104 -22.01 -2.10 32.60
CA ALA A 104 -20.88 -2.48 33.45
C ALA A 104 -20.62 -1.48 34.59
N ASP A 105 -20.87 -0.18 34.37
CA ASP A 105 -20.79 0.89 35.38
C ASP A 105 -22.02 0.92 36.32
N GLY A 106 -23.03 0.09 36.08
CA GLY A 106 -24.24 -0.01 36.91
C GLY A 106 -25.29 1.07 36.63
N ARG A 107 -25.24 1.73 35.47
CA ARG A 107 -26.21 2.76 35.04
C ARG A 107 -26.96 2.33 33.77
N PRO A 108 -27.87 1.34 33.87
CA PRO A 108 -28.54 0.77 32.70
C PRO A 108 -29.56 1.70 32.03
N ASP A 109 -30.05 2.73 32.73
CA ASP A 109 -31.14 3.62 32.27
C ASP A 109 -30.65 4.93 31.64
N GLU A 110 -29.34 5.18 31.57
CA GLU A 110 -28.79 6.37 30.91
C GLU A 110 -28.71 6.18 29.39
N ASP A 111 -29.06 7.23 28.63
CA ASP A 111 -29.03 7.19 27.18
C ASP A 111 -27.58 7.22 26.65
N PRO A 112 -27.13 6.20 25.87
CA PRO A 112 -25.74 6.09 25.41
C PRO A 112 -25.31 7.21 24.43
N SER A 113 -26.26 7.97 23.90
CA SER A 113 -26.02 9.11 23.01
C SER A 113 -25.50 10.35 23.75
N GLN A 114 -25.72 10.45 25.06
CA GLN A 114 -25.41 11.64 25.86
C GLN A 114 -24.01 11.62 26.49
N LEU A 115 -23.32 10.47 26.45
CA LEU A 115 -21.93 10.39 26.90
C LEU A 115 -21.01 11.10 25.91
N ASN A 116 -20.36 12.19 26.31
CA ASN A 116 -19.20 12.71 25.59
C ASN A 116 -17.96 12.00 26.12
N LEU A 117 -17.28 11.25 25.26
CA LEU A 117 -16.00 10.58 25.57
C LEU A 117 -14.80 11.53 25.37
N ASP A 118 -15.06 12.80 25.05
CA ASP A 118 -14.04 13.82 24.72
C ASP A 118 -13.44 14.51 25.95
N GLU A 119 -13.88 14.17 27.17
CA GLU A 119 -13.31 14.65 28.44
C GLU A 119 -12.53 13.56 29.17
N VAL A 120 -11.41 13.10 28.58
CA VAL A 120 -10.26 12.50 29.30
C VAL A 120 -8.96 12.87 28.58
#